data_AF-A0A6A6QP37-F1
#
_entry.id   AF-A0A6A6QP37-F1
#
_cell.length_a   1.000
_cell.length_b   1.000
_cell.length_c   1.000
_cell.angle_alpha   90.00
_cell.angle_beta   90.00
_cell.angle_gamma   90.00
#
_symmetry.space_group_name_H-M   'P 1'
#
loop_
_entity.id
_entity.type
_entity.pdbx_description
1 polymer ?
#
loop_
_entity_poly.entity_id
_entity_poly.type
_entity_poly.pdbx_seq_one_letter_code
_entity_poly.pdbx_strand_id
1 'polypeptide(L)'
;MPSSVASDDSLNDDGFIVDIDAIQAHGIGAVDISKLKTSGYYTIASVHAATRRNLLKIKGFSEIKVDKVKDAIAKCQPSGGGFVTAQELGQQRKRVLKISTGSKQFDAIIGGGFQTMSISEVFGEFRCGKTQIAHTMSVIAQLPKVYIPSDHPDFF
;
A
#
# COMPACT_ATOMS: atom_id res chain seq x y z
N MET A 1 -18.21 -11.18 -34.76
CA MET A 1 -16.82 -10.71 -34.61
C MET A 1 -16.83 -9.45 -33.75
N PRO A 2 -16.72 -9.54 -32.42
CA PRO A 2 -16.42 -8.39 -31.61
C PRO A 2 -14.90 -8.29 -31.41
N SER A 3 -14.39 -7.11 -31.72
CA SER A 3 -13.02 -6.65 -31.56
C SER A 3 -12.52 -6.93 -30.14
N SER A 4 -11.51 -7.79 -30.02
CA SER A 4 -10.69 -7.92 -28.82
C SER A 4 -9.93 -6.61 -28.64
N VAL A 5 -10.48 -5.71 -27.84
CA VAL A 5 -9.70 -4.66 -27.22
C VAL A 5 -8.59 -5.35 -26.44
N ALA A 6 -7.35 -5.15 -26.87
CA ALA A 6 -6.19 -5.52 -26.10
C ALA A 6 -6.28 -4.75 -24.78
N SER A 7 -6.70 -5.44 -23.73
CA SER A 7 -6.39 -5.03 -22.37
C SER A 7 -4.90 -5.31 -22.18
N ASP A 8 -4.11 -4.40 -22.74
CA ASP A 8 -2.76 -4.12 -22.28
C ASP A 8 -2.88 -3.53 -20.86
N ASP A 9 -3.27 -4.38 -19.91
CA ASP A 9 -2.97 -4.15 -18.50
C ASP A 9 -1.54 -4.62 -18.28
N SER A 10 -0.60 -3.98 -18.98
CA SER A 10 0.72 -3.77 -18.42
C SER A 10 0.46 -3.22 -17.03
N LEU A 11 0.81 -4.01 -16.01
CA LEU A 11 0.88 -3.58 -14.62
C LEU A 11 1.75 -2.33 -14.62
N ASN A 12 1.14 -1.17 -14.80
CA ASN A 12 1.76 0.09 -14.49
C ASN A 12 2.02 -0.02 -12.99
N ASP A 13 3.28 -0.29 -12.69
CA ASP A 13 3.94 -0.02 -11.43
C ASP A 13 3.74 1.48 -11.15
N ASP A 14 2.51 1.84 -10.77
CA ASP A 14 2.10 3.21 -10.48
C ASP A 14 2.65 3.59 -9.11
N GLY A 15 3.98 3.56 -8.97
CA GLY A 15 4.80 4.33 -8.02
C GLY A 15 4.28 4.45 -6.59
N PHE A 16 3.55 3.47 -6.05
CA PHE A 16 2.90 3.61 -4.75
C PHE A 16 3.90 3.39 -3.61
N ILE A 17 4.79 2.43 -3.80
CA ILE A 17 5.93 2.18 -2.92
C ILE A 17 7.16 2.68 -3.67
N VAL A 18 7.44 3.97 -3.53
CA VAL A 18 8.68 4.54 -4.07
C VAL A 18 9.82 4.22 -3.10
N ASP A 19 10.86 3.56 -3.61
CA ASP A 19 12.08 3.29 -2.83
C ASP A 19 12.72 4.61 -2.40
N ILE A 20 13.29 4.61 -1.21
CA ILE A 20 14.00 5.76 -0.67
C ILE A 20 15.18 6.20 -1.56
N ASP A 21 15.75 5.31 -2.37
CA ASP A 21 16.85 5.64 -3.30
C ASP A 21 16.50 6.75 -4.31
N ALA A 22 15.23 6.94 -4.63
CA ALA A 22 14.79 8.00 -5.55
C ALA A 22 15.15 9.42 -5.05
N ILE A 23 15.37 9.62 -3.74
CA ILE A 23 15.79 10.92 -3.20
C ILE A 23 17.24 11.29 -3.57
N GLN A 24 18.01 10.35 -4.11
CA GLN A 24 19.36 10.63 -4.61
C GLN A 24 19.33 11.65 -5.76
N ALA A 25 18.31 11.59 -6.62
CA ALA A 25 18.10 12.58 -7.69
C ALA A 25 17.81 14.00 -7.15
N HIS A 26 17.47 14.11 -5.86
CA HIS A 26 17.19 15.37 -5.17
C HIS A 26 18.33 15.82 -4.24
N GLY A 27 19.54 15.29 -4.44
CA GLY A 27 20.76 15.79 -3.80
C GLY A 27 21.06 15.21 -2.42
N ILE A 28 20.44 14.09 -2.05
CA ILE A 28 20.80 13.32 -0.86
C ILE A 28 21.88 12.30 -1.24
N GLY A 29 22.99 12.28 -0.50
CA GLY A 29 24.08 11.35 -0.76
C GLY A 29 23.75 9.91 -0.36
N ALA A 30 24.30 8.93 -1.10
CA ALA A 30 24.08 7.50 -0.85
C ALA A 30 24.39 7.06 0.59
N VAL A 31 25.37 7.67 1.25
CA VAL A 31 25.72 7.37 2.66
C VAL A 31 24.56 7.69 3.61
N ASP A 32 23.87 8.81 3.39
CA ASP A 32 22.74 9.20 4.24
C ASP A 32 21.50 8.34 3.92
N ILE A 33 21.33 7.91 2.66
CA ILE A 33 20.29 6.95 2.26
C ILE A 33 20.52 5.58 2.94
N SER A 34 21.76 5.07 2.94
CA SER A 34 22.08 3.82 3.64
C SER A 34 21.78 3.90 5.13
N LYS A 35 22.02 5.04 5.78
CA LYS A 35 21.65 5.24 7.19
C LYS A 35 20.14 5.24 7.41
N LEU A 36 19.36 5.79 6.48
CA LEU A 36 17.90 5.72 6.51
C LEU A 36 17.43 4.25 6.43
N LYS A 37 17.98 3.48 5.48
CA LYS A 37 17.69 2.05 5.31
C LYS A 37 18.03 1.24 6.57
N THR A 38 19.23 1.41 7.13
CA THR A 38 19.64 0.76 8.40
C THR A 38 18.76 1.14 9.58
N SER A 39 18.11 2.32 9.53
CA SER A 39 17.16 2.77 10.55
C SER A 39 15.71 2.33 10.28
N GLY A 40 15.49 1.48 9.27
CA GLY A 40 14.18 0.91 8.92
C GLY A 40 13.38 1.71 7.89
N TYR A 41 13.94 2.76 7.31
CA TYR A 41 13.27 3.59 6.31
C TYR A 41 13.68 3.19 4.89
N TYR A 42 12.85 2.37 4.25
CA TYR A 42 13.10 1.85 2.90
C TYR A 42 12.31 2.57 1.81
N THR A 43 11.31 3.36 2.18
CA THR A 43 10.38 3.99 1.22
C THR A 43 10.21 5.47 1.51
N ILE A 44 9.87 6.25 0.48
CA ILE A 44 9.58 7.68 0.61
C ILE A 44 8.46 7.92 1.62
N ALA A 45 7.39 7.12 1.55
CA ALA A 45 6.26 7.21 2.48
C ALA A 45 6.68 6.96 3.94
N SER A 46 7.62 6.04 4.20
CA SER A 46 8.11 5.74 5.55
C SER A 46 8.84 6.95 6.18
N VAL A 47 9.64 7.66 5.39
CA VAL A 47 10.32 8.89 5.84
C VAL A 47 9.36 10.05 5.93
N HIS A 48 8.37 10.13 5.03
CA HIS A 48 7.31 11.15 5.08
C HIS A 48 6.53 11.07 6.40
N ALA A 49 6.09 9.88 6.79
CA ALA A 49 5.37 9.63 8.04
C ALA A 49 6.25 9.82 9.31
N ALA A 50 7.57 9.71 9.20
CA ALA A 50 8.47 9.88 10.33
C ALA A 50 8.50 11.34 10.83
N THR A 51 8.45 11.53 12.14
CA THR A 51 8.64 12.88 12.73
C THR A 51 10.09 13.33 12.62
N ARG A 52 10.33 14.65 12.53
CA ARG A 52 11.70 15.23 12.56
C ARG A 52 12.49 14.71 13.77
N ARG A 53 11.84 14.64 14.95
CA ARG A 53 12.42 14.08 16.18
C ARG A 53 12.93 12.65 16.02
N ASN A 54 12.22 11.80 15.28
CA ASN A 54 12.68 10.42 15.06
C ASN A 54 13.85 10.35 14.09
N LEU A 55 13.87 11.20 13.05
CA LEU A 55 14.98 11.27 12.10
C LEU A 55 16.27 11.82 12.74
N LEU A 56 16.15 12.75 13.70
CA LEU A 56 17.29 13.27 14.46
C LEU A 56 17.96 12.24 15.37
N LYS A 57 17.28 11.14 15.71
CA LYS A 57 17.88 10.04 16.48
C LYS A 57 18.83 9.19 15.65
N ILE A 58 18.83 9.33 14.32
CA ILE A 58 19.73 8.60 13.43
C ILE A 58 21.14 9.16 13.58
N LYS A 59 22.12 8.29 13.90
CA LYS A 59 23.50 8.70 14.11
C LYS A 59 24.07 9.41 12.87
N GLY A 60 24.50 10.66 13.05
CA GLY A 60 25.09 11.48 11.99
C GLY A 60 24.08 12.24 11.13
N PHE A 61 22.81 12.30 11.54
CA PHE A 61 21.82 13.25 11.03
C PHE A 61 21.82 14.50 11.92
N SER A 62 22.07 15.66 11.31
CA SER A 62 21.86 16.97 11.93
C SER A 62 20.51 17.55 11.49
N GLU A 63 20.06 18.63 12.13
CA GLU A 63 18.83 19.34 11.75
C GLU A 63 18.84 19.73 10.27
N ILE A 64 19.93 20.32 9.79
CA ILE A 64 20.11 20.70 8.38
C ILE A 64 19.95 19.49 7.44
N LYS A 65 20.45 18.31 7.83
CA LYS A 65 20.30 17.09 7.02
C LYS A 65 18.86 16.60 7.02
N VAL A 66 18.21 16.60 8.18
CA VAL A 66 16.79 16.21 8.30
C VAL A 66 15.91 17.12 7.44
N ASP A 67 16.18 18.42 7.43
CA ASP A 67 15.46 19.38 6.60
C ASP A 67 15.65 19.08 5.11
N LYS A 68 16.90 18.89 4.66
CA LYS A 68 17.19 18.52 3.26
C LYS A 68 16.49 17.22 2.84
N VAL A 69 16.48 16.21 3.71
CA VAL A 69 15.79 14.94 3.44
C VAL A 69 14.29 15.15 3.35
N LYS A 70 13.68 15.90 4.28
CA LYS A 70 12.24 16.19 4.24
C LYS A 70 11.83 16.99 3.00
N ASP A 71 12.65 17.94 2.57
CA ASP A 71 12.43 18.71 1.35
C ASP A 71 12.55 17.85 0.09
N ALA A 72 13.51 16.91 0.06
CA ALA A 72 13.65 15.94 -1.02
C ALA A 72 12.42 15.02 -1.12
N ILE A 73 11.95 14.51 0.02
CA ILE A 73 10.74 13.66 0.12
C ILE A 73 9.50 14.41 -0.40
N ALA A 74 9.34 15.70 -0.03
CA ALA A 74 8.22 16.51 -0.49
C ALA A 74 8.19 16.68 -2.02
N LYS A 75 9.36 16.75 -2.67
CA LYS A 75 9.47 16.83 -4.14
C LYS A 75 9.09 15.52 -4.84
N CYS A 76 9.39 14.38 -4.22
CA CYS A 76 9.01 13.07 -4.74
C CYS A 76 7.52 12.74 -4.57
N GLN A 77 6.84 13.40 -3.62
CA GLN A 77 5.46 13.08 -3.29
C GLN A 77 4.58 14.35 -3.22
N PRO A 78 4.24 14.96 -4.38
CA PRO A 78 3.46 16.20 -4.44
C PRO A 78 2.10 16.09 -3.76
N SER A 79 1.48 14.91 -3.81
CA SER A 79 0.16 14.63 -3.21
C SER A 79 0.23 14.26 -1.71
N GLY A 80 1.41 14.20 -1.10
CA GLY A 80 1.59 13.66 0.26
C GLY A 80 1.32 14.63 1.41
N GLY A 81 1.26 15.94 1.18
CA GLY A 81 1.24 16.94 2.25
C GLY A 81 0.29 18.12 2.07
N GLY A 82 -0.59 18.08 1.06
CA GLY A 82 -1.52 19.18 0.74
C GLY A 82 -2.99 18.84 0.99
N PHE A 83 -3.84 19.86 0.88
CA PHE A 83 -5.29 19.66 0.80
C PHE A 83 -5.65 18.96 -0.52
N VAL A 84 -6.58 18.02 -0.44
CA VAL A 84 -7.13 17.32 -1.61
C VAL A 84 -8.66 17.42 -1.58
N THR A 85 -9.28 17.51 -2.75
CA THR A 85 -10.73 17.52 -2.87
C THR A 85 -11.32 16.13 -2.58
N ALA A 86 -12.60 16.08 -2.20
CA ALA A 86 -13.30 14.81 -2.03
C ALA A 86 -13.34 13.96 -3.32
N GLN A 87 -13.39 14.62 -4.47
CA GLN A 87 -13.37 13.94 -5.77
C GLN A 87 -12.01 13.29 -6.06
N GLU A 88 -10.91 13.99 -5.81
CA GLU A 88 -9.54 13.44 -5.97
C GLU A 88 -9.31 12.28 -5.00
N LEU A 89 -9.72 12.44 -3.73
CA LEU A 89 -9.64 11.36 -2.75
C LEU A 89 -10.49 10.15 -3.17
N GLY A 90 -11.69 10.39 -3.72
CA GLY A 90 -12.54 9.34 -4.28
C GLY A 90 -11.85 8.59 -5.42
N GLN A 91 -11.15 9.29 -6.31
CA GLN A 91 -10.37 8.69 -7.38
C GLN A 91 -9.19 7.89 -6.84
N GLN A 92 -8.48 8.38 -5.82
CA GLN A 92 -7.41 7.64 -5.13
C GLN A 92 -7.95 6.36 -4.48
N ARG A 93 -9.12 6.42 -3.85
CA ARG A 93 -9.75 5.27 -3.17
C ARG A 93 -10.21 4.15 -4.11
N LYS A 94 -10.34 4.40 -5.42
CA LYS A 94 -10.57 3.32 -6.41
C LYS A 94 -9.44 2.29 -6.44
N ARG A 95 -8.27 2.63 -5.90
CA ARG A 95 -7.11 1.73 -5.75
C ARG A 95 -7.24 0.76 -4.57
N VAL A 96 -8.19 0.98 -3.66
CA VAL A 96 -8.44 0.06 -2.53
C VAL A 96 -8.94 -1.27 -3.08
N LEU A 97 -8.18 -2.32 -2.82
CA LEU A 97 -8.54 -3.68 -3.17
C LEU A 97 -9.40 -4.29 -2.06
N LYS A 98 -10.27 -5.21 -2.44
CA LYS A 98 -11.04 -6.04 -1.52
C LYS A 98 -10.63 -7.49 -1.72
N ILE A 99 -10.12 -8.11 -0.66
CA ILE A 99 -9.68 -9.51 -0.65
C ILE A 99 -10.88 -10.35 -0.19
N SER A 100 -11.34 -11.26 -1.04
CA SER A 100 -12.43 -12.19 -0.72
C SER A 100 -12.09 -13.05 0.49
N THR A 101 -13.11 -13.40 1.27
CA THR A 101 -13.02 -14.36 2.38
C THR A 101 -13.13 -15.82 1.92
N GLY A 102 -13.43 -16.04 0.63
CA GLY A 102 -13.79 -17.35 0.08
C GLY A 102 -15.28 -17.71 0.26
N SER A 103 -16.05 -16.88 0.96
CA SER A 103 -17.50 -17.06 1.13
C SER A 103 -18.25 -15.87 0.55
N LYS A 104 -19.08 -16.12 -0.48
CA LYS A 104 -19.94 -15.09 -1.10
C LYS A 104 -20.85 -14.40 -0.10
N GLN A 105 -21.39 -15.16 0.86
CA GLN A 105 -22.29 -14.61 1.89
C GLN A 105 -21.54 -13.70 2.85
N PHE A 106 -20.35 -14.12 3.29
CA PHE A 106 -19.58 -13.31 4.22
C PHE A 106 -19.04 -12.04 3.52
N ASP A 107 -18.56 -12.17 2.29
CA ASP A 107 -18.15 -11.03 1.47
C ASP A 107 -19.30 -10.03 1.31
N ALA A 108 -20.53 -10.48 1.04
CA ALA A 108 -21.68 -9.58 0.95
C ALA A 108 -21.93 -8.79 2.25
N ILE A 109 -21.78 -9.43 3.42
CA ILE A 109 -21.93 -8.78 4.73
C ILE A 109 -20.87 -7.69 4.94
N ILE A 110 -19.62 -7.95 4.56
CA ILE A 110 -18.51 -7.00 4.77
C ILE A 110 -18.25 -6.08 3.55
N GLY A 111 -19.17 -6.06 2.59
CA GLY A 111 -19.12 -5.15 1.46
C GLY A 111 -18.10 -5.53 0.37
N GLY A 112 -17.87 -6.81 0.16
CA GLY A 112 -17.08 -7.40 -0.93
C GLY A 112 -15.74 -8.02 -0.52
N GLY A 113 -15.48 -8.16 0.78
CA GLY A 113 -14.21 -8.70 1.31
C GLY A 113 -13.45 -7.72 2.21
N PHE A 114 -12.30 -8.15 2.73
CA PHE A 114 -11.42 -7.32 3.55
C PHE A 114 -10.69 -6.27 2.71
N GLN A 115 -10.75 -5.01 3.13
CA GLN A 115 -10.17 -3.88 2.38
C GLN A 115 -8.67 -3.73 2.65
N THR A 116 -7.89 -3.42 1.61
CA THR A 116 -6.51 -2.92 1.77
C THR A 116 -6.51 -1.47 2.27
N MET A 117 -5.37 -0.98 2.75
CA MET A 117 -5.25 0.37 3.32
C MET A 117 -6.14 0.61 4.55
N SER A 118 -6.50 -0.47 5.26
CA SER A 118 -7.19 -0.45 6.54
C SER A 118 -6.68 -1.58 7.43
N ILE A 119 -7.00 -1.52 8.72
CA ILE A 119 -6.78 -2.62 9.66
C ILE A 119 -8.16 -3.21 9.95
N SER A 120 -8.30 -4.53 9.74
CA SER A 120 -9.52 -5.27 10.02
C SER A 120 -9.28 -6.22 11.18
N GLU A 121 -10.17 -6.20 12.17
CA GLU A 121 -10.09 -7.04 13.37
C GLU A 121 -11.16 -8.14 13.34
N VAL A 122 -10.77 -9.36 13.69
CA VAL A 122 -11.69 -10.51 13.82
C VAL A 122 -11.57 -11.07 15.25
N PHE A 123 -12.63 -10.90 16.05
CA PHE A 123 -12.69 -11.35 17.44
C PHE A 123 -13.85 -12.32 17.68
N GLY A 124 -13.77 -13.13 18.75
CA GLY A 124 -14.79 -14.11 19.12
C GLY A 124 -14.26 -15.18 20.07
N GLU A 125 -15.12 -16.05 20.58
CA GLU A 125 -14.76 -17.11 21.53
C GLU A 125 -13.82 -18.18 20.93
N PHE A 126 -13.34 -19.08 21.80
CA PHE A 126 -12.55 -20.24 21.37
C PHE A 126 -13.35 -21.06 20.35
N ARG A 127 -12.66 -21.59 19.33
CA ARG A 127 -13.25 -22.42 18.26
C ARG A 127 -14.23 -21.71 17.31
N CYS A 128 -14.30 -20.38 17.29
CA CYS A 128 -15.12 -19.62 16.32
C CYS A 128 -14.44 -19.34 14.95
N GLY A 129 -13.43 -20.13 14.55
CA GLY A 129 -12.88 -20.05 13.19
C GLY A 129 -11.90 -18.90 12.86
N LYS A 130 -11.52 -18.06 13.83
CA LYS A 130 -10.58 -16.92 13.62
C LYS A 130 -9.29 -17.31 12.88
N THR A 131 -8.61 -18.37 13.33
CA THR A 131 -7.38 -18.87 12.70
C THR A 131 -7.64 -19.47 11.31
N GLN A 132 -8.81 -20.06 11.08
CA GLN A 132 -9.17 -20.60 9.77
C GLN A 132 -9.34 -19.49 8.73
N ILE A 133 -9.96 -18.37 9.12
CA ILE A 133 -10.03 -17.18 8.25
C ILE A 133 -8.63 -16.73 7.84
N ALA A 134 -7.68 -16.66 8.79
CA ALA A 134 -6.31 -16.29 8.49
C ALA A 134 -5.61 -17.28 7.52
N HIS A 135 -5.80 -18.59 7.71
CA HIS A 135 -5.27 -19.60 6.79
C HIS A 135 -5.85 -19.48 5.38
N THR A 136 -7.18 -19.34 5.26
CA THR A 136 -7.86 -19.17 3.98
C THR A 136 -7.37 -17.91 3.26
N MET A 137 -7.32 -16.78 3.97
CA MET A 137 -6.84 -15.51 3.40
C MET A 137 -5.38 -15.58 2.94
N SER A 138 -4.53 -16.35 3.63
CA SER A 138 -3.12 -16.53 3.24
C SER A 138 -2.97 -17.17 1.86
N VAL A 139 -3.95 -17.96 1.41
CA VAL A 139 -3.99 -18.53 0.06
C VAL A 139 -4.71 -17.58 -0.90
N ILE A 140 -5.90 -17.09 -0.54
CA ILE A 140 -6.71 -16.24 -1.42
C ILE A 140 -5.98 -14.96 -1.84
N ALA A 141 -5.20 -14.34 -0.95
CA ALA A 141 -4.46 -13.13 -1.25
C ALA A 141 -3.41 -13.29 -2.37
N GLN A 142 -3.05 -14.53 -2.74
CA GLN A 142 -2.10 -14.84 -3.81
C GLN A 142 -2.79 -15.10 -5.15
N LEU A 143 -4.12 -15.24 -5.17
CA LEU A 143 -4.86 -15.53 -6.39
C LEU A 143 -4.92 -14.30 -7.30
N PRO A 144 -4.95 -14.48 -8.64
CA PRO A 144 -5.10 -13.37 -9.57
C PRO A 144 -6.36 -12.56 -9.28
N LYS A 145 -6.28 -11.23 -9.50
CA LYS A 145 -7.44 -10.33 -9.39
C LYS A 145 -8.51 -10.57 -10.45
N VAL A 146 -8.23 -11.42 -11.45
CA VAL A 146 -9.17 -11.77 -12.51
C VAL A 146 -10.34 -12.50 -11.88
N TYR A 147 -11.36 -11.70 -11.61
CA TYR A 147 -12.71 -12.07 -11.27
C TYR A 147 -13.14 -13.27 -12.11
N ILE A 148 -13.35 -14.41 -11.44
CA ILE A 148 -14.25 -15.46 -11.93
C ILE A 148 -15.62 -14.78 -12.00
N PRO A 149 -16.20 -14.58 -13.21
CA PRO A 149 -17.53 -14.02 -13.34
C PRO A 149 -18.49 -14.85 -12.49
N SER A 150 -19.42 -14.18 -11.81
CA SER A 150 -20.46 -14.78 -10.98
C SER A 150 -21.31 -15.86 -11.68
N ASP A 151 -21.11 -16.08 -12.98
CA ASP A 151 -21.85 -16.99 -13.86
C ASP A 151 -21.05 -18.23 -14.30
N HIS A 152 -19.81 -18.46 -13.82
CA HIS A 152 -19.11 -19.73 -14.12
C HIS A 152 -19.45 -20.81 -13.07
N PRO A 153 -20.04 -21.95 -13.47
CA PRO A 153 -20.57 -22.97 -12.56
C PRO A 153 -19.50 -23.83 -11.87
N ASP A 154 -18.21 -23.62 -12.15
CA ASP A 154 -17.16 -24.54 -11.74
C ASP A 154 -16.04 -23.80 -11.01
N PHE A 155 -16.23 -23.53 -9.72
CA PHE A 155 -15.20 -23.58 -8.69
C PHE A 155 -15.94 -23.61 -7.35
N PHE A 156 -15.77 -24.72 -6.63
CA PHE A 156 -16.50 -25.15 -5.43
C PHE A 156 -16.83 -24.03 -4.42
#